data_AF-A0A0W0XX90-F1
#
_entry.id   AF-A0A0W0XX90-F1
#
_cell.length_a   1.000
_cell.length_b   1.000
_cell.length_c   1.000
_cell.angle_alpha   90.00
_cell.angle_beta   90.00
_cell.angle_gamma   90.00
#
_symmetry.space_group_name_H-M   'P 1'
#
loop_
_entity.id
_entity.type
_entity.pdbx_description
1 polymer ?
#
loop_
_entity_poly.entity_id
_entity_poly.type
_entity_poly.pdbx_seq_one_letter_code
_entity_poly.pdbx_strand_id
1 'polypeptide(L)'
;MPKNEGNSHEKQSVPTGGASCKQSEPEKENVDAYAKKLQWLALGNGSYNRVWRSTEPDRAGLYRVLKYPLLSNDSCVNALSHNQRGVRLWNEINSPSRTGLPEAITSQSGWIAPYIANTRPATDEETANKVVEVYQATRRIVLDAATRGNVLTRLDTGEVIVVDVDLALNLRNSTASLNFAENLHERFQNYWNDLDLNKNMPNTLEVTRNLIFLEEQLPSRDIDVLIYENHLTLTTLKSLSWLRRHNKPLTPGLFLKLSTLRQADIEISDILFESLTSINEEKQKGKEKEKKSGAYPFFMHANQAAIQNEQGNPETKLAC
;
A
#
# COMPACT_ATOMS: atom_id res chain seq x y z
N MET A 1 -62.99 17.58 14.39
CA MET A 1 -63.33 16.57 13.37
C MET A 1 -64.26 17.21 12.35
N PRO A 2 -63.82 17.28 11.09
CA PRO A 2 -64.66 16.77 10.02
C PRO A 2 -63.88 15.90 9.03
N LYS A 3 -64.59 14.92 8.48
CA LYS A 3 -64.18 14.01 7.42
C LYS A 3 -64.23 14.75 6.09
N ASN A 4 -63.22 14.59 5.25
CA ASN A 4 -63.31 14.91 3.83
C ASN A 4 -62.85 13.68 3.03
N GLU A 5 -63.81 13.14 2.30
CA GLU A 5 -63.63 12.21 1.19
C GLU A 5 -63.21 13.03 -0.05
N GLY A 6 -62.37 12.46 -0.92
CA GLY A 6 -62.13 13.08 -2.23
C GLY A 6 -60.93 12.53 -3.01
N ASN A 7 -61.26 11.72 -4.02
CA ASN A 7 -60.53 11.50 -5.28
C ASN A 7 -59.30 10.59 -5.32
N SER A 8 -59.63 9.34 -5.60
CA SER A 8 -58.94 8.41 -6.50
C SER A 8 -58.56 9.05 -7.85
N HIS A 9 -57.25 9.12 -8.12
CA HIS A 9 -56.71 9.06 -9.47
C HIS A 9 -55.68 7.93 -9.54
N GLU A 10 -56.02 6.90 -10.30
CA GLU A 10 -55.11 5.86 -10.76
C GLU A 10 -53.94 6.51 -11.53
N LYS A 11 -52.73 6.37 -10.98
CA LYS A 11 -51.50 6.45 -11.78
C LYS A 11 -50.99 5.02 -11.94
N GLN A 12 -51.06 4.52 -13.18
CA GLN A 12 -50.31 3.35 -13.60
C GLN A 12 -48.81 3.61 -13.36
N SER A 13 -48.26 2.96 -12.34
CA SER A 13 -46.82 2.89 -12.12
C SER A 13 -46.24 1.80 -13.00
N VAL A 14 -45.34 2.21 -13.88
CA VAL A 14 -44.42 1.36 -14.66
C VAL A 14 -43.63 0.43 -13.73
N PRO A 15 -43.40 -0.84 -14.08
CA PRO A 15 -42.62 -1.76 -13.25
C PRO A 15 -41.14 -1.40 -13.36
N THR A 16 -40.62 -0.67 -12.38
CA THR A 16 -39.18 -0.63 -12.11
C THR A 16 -38.79 -1.96 -11.48
N GLY A 17 -38.12 -2.80 -12.26
CA GLY A 17 -37.55 -4.06 -11.81
C GLY A 17 -36.63 -3.84 -10.60
N GLY A 18 -37.17 -4.14 -9.42
CA GLY A 18 -36.39 -4.28 -8.21
C GLY A 18 -35.51 -5.51 -8.35
N ALA A 19 -34.20 -5.28 -8.60
CA ALA A 19 -33.19 -6.29 -8.41
C ALA A 19 -33.13 -6.62 -6.92
N SER A 20 -33.97 -7.58 -6.51
CA SER A 20 -33.89 -8.25 -5.23
C SER A 20 -32.51 -8.92 -5.15
N CYS A 21 -31.57 -8.27 -4.47
CA CYS A 21 -30.30 -8.86 -4.08
C CYS A 21 -30.60 -9.98 -3.08
N LYS A 22 -30.91 -11.17 -3.61
CA LYS A 22 -30.99 -12.41 -2.84
C LYS A 22 -29.57 -12.66 -2.33
N GLN A 23 -29.36 -12.47 -1.04
CA GLN A 23 -28.21 -13.03 -0.35
C GLN A 23 -28.31 -14.55 -0.49
N SER A 24 -27.57 -15.09 -1.45
CA SER A 24 -27.42 -16.53 -1.65
C SER A 24 -26.73 -17.11 -0.43
N GLU A 25 -27.29 -18.20 0.10
CA GLU A 25 -26.66 -19.00 1.14
C GLU A 25 -25.20 -19.35 0.75
N PRO A 26 -24.26 -19.37 1.71
CA PRO A 26 -22.86 -19.62 1.41
C PRO A 26 -22.69 -21.03 0.84
N GLU A 27 -22.39 -21.12 -0.46
CA GLU A 27 -22.04 -22.37 -1.13
C GLU A 27 -20.83 -22.99 -0.42
N LYS A 28 -21.01 -24.23 0.06
CA LYS A 28 -19.91 -25.04 0.61
C LYS A 28 -19.05 -25.54 -0.54
N GLU A 29 -18.03 -24.76 -0.90
CA GLU A 29 -17.02 -25.18 -1.87
C GLU A 29 -16.15 -26.29 -1.27
N ASN A 30 -16.11 -27.44 -1.95
CA ASN A 30 -15.45 -28.66 -1.48
C ASN A 30 -14.00 -28.65 -1.98
N VAL A 31 -13.08 -28.17 -1.15
CA VAL A 31 -11.63 -28.14 -1.46
C VAL A 31 -10.98 -29.45 -1.00
N ASP A 32 -10.49 -30.25 -1.96
CA ASP A 32 -9.71 -31.50 -1.77
C ASP A 32 -8.22 -31.18 -1.48
N ALA A 33 -7.37 -31.98 -0.82
CA ALA A 33 -7.41 -33.29 -0.16
C ALA A 33 -6.22 -33.45 0.83
N TYR A 34 -6.31 -34.46 1.70
CA TYR A 34 -5.35 -35.00 2.69
C TYR A 34 -5.36 -34.40 4.12
N ALA A 35 -5.60 -35.30 5.09
CA ALA A 35 -6.04 -35.08 6.48
C ALA A 35 -7.52 -34.66 6.57
N LYS A 36 -8.26 -35.16 7.57
CA LYS A 36 -9.69 -34.85 7.85
C LYS A 36 -10.05 -33.47 7.31
N LYS A 37 -10.92 -33.40 6.27
CA LYS A 37 -11.28 -32.14 5.58
C LYS A 37 -11.55 -31.08 6.63
N LEU A 38 -10.60 -30.17 6.83
CA LEU A 38 -10.83 -28.97 7.61
C LEU A 38 -12.04 -28.32 6.97
N GLN A 39 -13.17 -28.32 7.69
CA GLN A 39 -14.30 -27.56 7.21
C GLN A 39 -13.90 -26.08 7.33
N TRP A 40 -14.19 -25.32 6.29
CA TRP A 40 -13.84 -23.92 6.19
C TRP A 40 -15.10 -23.09 6.39
N LEU A 41 -15.08 -22.19 7.36
CA LEU A 41 -16.13 -21.21 7.63
C LEU A 41 -15.77 -19.90 6.90
N ALA A 42 -16.63 -19.42 6.02
CA ALA A 42 -16.41 -18.14 5.35
C ALA A 42 -16.30 -17.01 6.39
N LEU A 43 -15.23 -16.22 6.30
CA LEU A 43 -15.00 -15.04 7.13
C LEU A 43 -15.35 -13.76 6.39
N GLY A 44 -15.08 -13.71 5.08
CA GLY A 44 -15.33 -12.52 4.28
C GLY A 44 -14.77 -12.64 2.87
N ASN A 45 -15.11 -11.66 2.06
CA ASN A 45 -14.67 -11.53 0.68
C ASN A 45 -14.12 -10.11 0.48
N GLY A 46 -12.91 -10.02 -0.05
CA GLY A 46 -12.31 -8.77 -0.53
C GLY A 46 -12.25 -8.73 -2.06
N SER A 47 -11.70 -7.64 -2.60
CA SER A 47 -11.54 -7.47 -4.05
C SER A 47 -10.62 -8.50 -4.69
N TYR A 48 -9.65 -9.02 -3.93
CA TYR A 48 -8.58 -9.89 -4.44
C TYR A 48 -8.57 -11.29 -3.83
N ASN A 49 -9.28 -11.50 -2.71
CA ASN A 49 -9.31 -12.80 -2.06
C ASN A 49 -10.67 -13.09 -1.45
N ARG A 50 -10.98 -14.37 -1.38
CA ARG A 50 -11.96 -14.91 -0.43
C ARG A 50 -11.22 -15.45 0.78
N VAL A 51 -11.85 -15.34 1.96
CA VAL A 51 -11.20 -15.67 3.23
C VAL A 51 -12.08 -16.61 4.04
N TRP A 52 -11.49 -17.71 4.53
CA TRP A 52 -12.17 -18.66 5.40
C TRP A 52 -11.33 -18.99 6.63
N ARG A 53 -11.99 -19.33 7.72
CA ARG A 53 -11.38 -19.87 8.94
C ARG A 53 -11.56 -21.38 8.97
N SER A 54 -10.61 -22.13 9.52
CA SER A 54 -10.88 -23.50 9.91
C SER A 54 -12.00 -23.58 10.96
N THR A 55 -12.84 -24.61 10.89
CA THR A 55 -13.87 -24.88 11.91
C THR A 55 -13.29 -25.54 13.16
N GLU A 56 -12.17 -26.22 13.02
CA GLU A 56 -11.45 -26.89 14.09
C GLU A 56 -9.99 -26.38 14.14
N PRO A 57 -9.36 -26.41 15.32
CA PRO A 57 -7.93 -26.14 15.43
C PRO A 57 -7.11 -27.25 14.75
N ASP A 58 -5.91 -26.90 14.30
CA ASP A 58 -4.94 -27.87 13.83
C ASP A 58 -4.33 -28.71 14.98
N ARG A 59 -3.35 -29.56 14.67
CA ARG A 59 -2.69 -30.42 15.68
C ARG A 59 -1.95 -29.62 16.77
N ALA A 60 -1.63 -28.35 16.52
CA ALA A 60 -1.01 -27.45 17.49
C ALA A 60 -2.05 -26.67 18.30
N GLY A 61 -3.35 -26.95 18.13
CA GLY A 61 -4.42 -26.25 18.83
C GLY A 61 -4.77 -24.89 18.21
N LEU A 62 -4.32 -24.60 16.98
CA LEU A 62 -4.46 -23.28 16.36
C LEU A 62 -5.48 -23.27 15.24
N TYR A 63 -6.37 -22.28 15.25
CA TYR A 63 -7.23 -21.98 14.11
C TYR A 63 -6.42 -21.35 12.99
N ARG A 64 -6.81 -21.62 11.74
CA ARG A 64 -6.13 -21.17 10.54
C ARG A 64 -7.07 -20.34 9.67
N VAL A 65 -6.49 -19.44 8.88
CA VAL A 65 -7.19 -18.64 7.87
C VAL A 65 -6.66 -18.99 6.50
N LEU A 66 -7.51 -19.45 5.59
CA LEU A 66 -7.20 -19.62 4.18
C LEU A 66 -7.56 -18.32 3.44
N LYS A 67 -6.59 -17.73 2.74
CA LYS A 67 -6.83 -16.71 1.71
C LYS A 67 -6.72 -17.36 0.34
N TYR A 68 -7.82 -17.34 -0.41
CA TYR A 68 -7.90 -17.84 -1.78
C TYR A 68 -7.87 -16.65 -2.74
N PRO A 69 -6.90 -16.57 -3.66
CA PRO A 69 -6.81 -15.48 -4.62
C PRO A 69 -7.93 -15.54 -5.65
N LEU A 70 -8.52 -14.40 -5.94
CA LEU A 70 -9.46 -14.21 -7.05
C LEU A 70 -8.68 -13.80 -8.30
N LEU A 71 -8.96 -14.47 -9.42
CA LEU A 71 -8.37 -14.09 -10.70
C LEU A 71 -8.93 -12.74 -11.16
N SER A 72 -8.02 -11.83 -11.47
CA SER A 72 -8.31 -10.54 -12.09
C SER A 72 -7.93 -10.56 -13.57
N ASN A 73 -8.56 -9.70 -14.37
CA ASN A 73 -8.10 -9.43 -15.74
C ASN A 73 -6.81 -8.58 -15.75
N ASP A 74 -6.45 -7.99 -14.61
CA ASP A 74 -5.23 -7.23 -14.43
C ASP A 74 -4.08 -8.15 -14.00
N SER A 75 -3.10 -8.34 -14.89
CA SER A 75 -1.94 -9.18 -14.65
C SER A 75 -1.07 -8.69 -13.49
N CYS A 76 -1.03 -7.37 -13.23
CA CYS A 76 -0.29 -6.81 -12.10
C CYS A 76 -0.95 -7.20 -10.78
N VAL A 77 -2.29 -7.13 -10.71
CA VAL A 77 -3.06 -7.60 -9.54
C VAL A 77 -2.81 -9.08 -9.29
N ASN A 78 -2.88 -9.92 -10.33
CA ASN A 78 -2.62 -11.36 -10.19
C ASN A 78 -1.20 -11.64 -9.66
N ALA A 79 -0.21 -10.85 -10.10
CA ALA A 79 1.17 -10.96 -9.62
C ALA A 79 1.30 -10.58 -8.13
N LEU A 80 0.53 -9.60 -7.66
CA LEU A 80 0.51 -9.21 -6.24
C LEU A 80 -0.21 -10.25 -5.37
N SER A 81 -1.28 -10.88 -5.87
CA SER A 81 -2.07 -11.88 -5.13
C SER A 81 -1.52 -13.31 -5.22
N HIS A 82 -0.32 -13.52 -5.76
CA HIS A 82 0.27 -14.86 -5.85
C HIS A 82 0.56 -15.46 -4.47
N ASN A 83 0.14 -16.72 -4.23
CA ASN A 83 0.21 -17.39 -2.93
C ASN A 83 1.60 -17.34 -2.26
N GLN A 84 2.66 -17.64 -3.02
CA GLN A 84 4.04 -17.60 -2.51
C GLN A 84 4.46 -16.19 -2.08
N ARG A 85 3.97 -15.15 -2.77
CA ARG A 85 4.21 -13.77 -2.39
C ARG A 85 3.47 -13.45 -1.09
N GLY A 86 2.19 -13.80 -0.97
CA GLY A 86 1.40 -13.59 0.24
C GLY A 86 2.04 -14.20 1.48
N VAL A 87 2.48 -15.46 1.40
CA VAL A 87 3.21 -16.15 2.49
C VAL A 87 4.49 -15.44 2.87
N ARG A 88 5.33 -15.11 1.88
CA ARG A 88 6.59 -14.41 2.12
C ARG A 88 6.35 -13.06 2.81
N LEU A 89 5.40 -12.27 2.31
CA LEU A 89 5.06 -10.97 2.87
C LEU A 89 4.52 -11.08 4.29
N TRP A 90 3.63 -12.04 4.55
CA TRP A 90 3.14 -12.29 5.88
C TRP A 90 4.29 -12.58 6.85
N ASN A 91 5.20 -13.49 6.49
CA ASN A 91 6.31 -13.88 7.34
C ASN A 91 7.36 -12.76 7.52
N GLU A 92 7.54 -11.89 6.52
CA GLU A 92 8.38 -10.69 6.62
C GLU A 92 7.76 -9.63 7.56
N ILE A 93 6.47 -9.35 7.39
CA ILE A 93 5.75 -8.25 8.08
C ILE A 93 5.37 -8.66 9.51
N ASN A 94 4.88 -9.89 9.69
CA ASN A 94 4.37 -10.44 10.94
C ASN A 94 5.28 -11.57 11.46
N SER A 95 6.60 -11.37 11.37
CA SER A 95 7.59 -12.39 11.73
C SER A 95 7.33 -13.04 13.10
N PRO A 96 7.43 -14.37 13.24
CA PRO A 96 7.21 -15.07 14.50
C PRO A 96 8.06 -14.54 15.66
N SER A 97 9.27 -14.06 15.40
CA SER A 97 10.15 -13.50 16.42
C SER A 97 9.64 -12.18 17.01
N ARG A 98 8.77 -11.48 16.29
CA ARG A 98 8.15 -10.21 16.71
C ARG A 98 6.75 -10.43 17.27
N THR A 99 5.99 -11.33 16.65
CA THR A 99 4.54 -11.48 16.91
C THR A 99 4.20 -12.68 17.79
N GLY A 100 5.11 -13.65 17.89
CA GLY A 100 4.83 -14.95 18.48
C GLY A 100 3.83 -15.79 17.68
N LEU A 101 3.39 -15.32 16.51
CA LEU A 101 2.48 -16.06 15.63
C LEU A 101 3.25 -17.09 14.81
N PRO A 102 2.64 -18.25 14.49
CA PRO A 102 3.23 -19.19 13.54
C PRO A 102 3.39 -18.56 12.15
N GLU A 103 4.33 -19.10 11.37
CA GLU A 103 4.48 -18.72 9.97
C GLU A 103 3.24 -19.08 9.15
N ALA A 104 2.96 -18.25 8.14
CA ALA A 104 2.05 -18.59 7.06
C ALA A 104 2.71 -19.62 6.13
N ILE A 105 1.87 -20.40 5.45
CA ILE A 105 2.29 -21.47 4.55
C ILE A 105 1.49 -21.45 3.24
N THR A 106 2.05 -22.00 2.16
CA THR A 106 1.32 -22.17 0.90
C THR A 106 0.43 -23.40 0.92
N SER A 107 -0.70 -23.33 0.24
CA SER A 107 -1.62 -24.43 -0.03
C SER A 107 -1.89 -24.53 -1.54
N GLN A 108 -2.47 -25.64 -1.99
CA GLN A 108 -2.88 -25.80 -3.39
C GLN A 108 -3.92 -24.75 -3.81
N SER A 109 -4.80 -24.36 -2.88
CA SER A 109 -5.91 -23.45 -3.15
C SER A 109 -5.62 -21.99 -2.81
N GLY A 110 -4.47 -21.69 -2.19
CA GLY A 110 -4.26 -20.37 -1.61
C GLY A 110 -3.06 -20.33 -0.69
N TRP A 111 -3.11 -19.44 0.28
CA TRP A 111 -2.16 -19.44 1.38
C TRP A 111 -2.87 -19.42 2.72
N ILE A 112 -2.23 -20.00 3.74
CA ILE A 112 -2.81 -20.21 5.05
C ILE A 112 -2.01 -19.41 6.08
N ALA A 113 -2.70 -18.54 6.81
CA ALA A 113 -2.18 -17.76 7.93
C ALA A 113 -2.72 -18.30 9.27
N PRO A 114 -2.10 -17.95 10.40
CA PRO A 114 -2.72 -18.10 11.71
C PRO A 114 -4.02 -17.28 11.81
N TYR A 115 -5.05 -17.82 12.45
CA TYR A 115 -6.20 -17.03 12.89
C TYR A 115 -5.84 -16.28 14.17
N ILE A 116 -6.07 -14.97 14.18
CA ILE A 116 -5.73 -14.11 15.31
C ILE A 116 -7.01 -13.82 16.10
N ALA A 117 -7.19 -14.53 17.21
CA ALA A 117 -8.32 -14.38 18.10
C ALA A 117 -8.15 -13.17 19.05
N ASN A 118 -9.24 -12.79 19.73
CA ASN A 118 -9.24 -11.73 20.75
C ASN A 118 -8.69 -10.39 20.24
N THR A 119 -9.15 -9.95 19.08
CA THR A 119 -8.71 -8.72 18.43
C THR A 119 -9.82 -7.68 18.36
N ARG A 120 -9.39 -6.43 18.13
CA ARG A 120 -10.24 -5.36 17.64
C ARG A 120 -9.60 -4.75 16.38
N PRO A 121 -10.35 -4.00 15.56
CA PRO A 121 -9.74 -3.09 14.59
C PRO A 121 -8.74 -2.17 15.29
N ALA A 122 -7.57 -1.98 14.68
CA ALA A 122 -6.59 -1.02 15.16
C ALA A 122 -7.14 0.40 15.00
N THR A 123 -6.75 1.30 15.91
CA THR A 123 -7.01 2.73 15.79
C THR A 123 -6.15 3.33 14.68
N ASP A 124 -6.48 4.54 14.25
CA ASP A 124 -5.69 5.27 13.25
C ASP A 124 -4.23 5.46 13.67
N GLU A 125 -3.98 5.80 14.93
CA GLU A 125 -2.62 6.01 15.43
C GLU A 125 -1.82 4.69 15.53
N GLU A 126 -2.45 3.61 15.99
CA GLU A 126 -1.84 2.27 15.97
C GLU A 126 -1.49 1.82 14.55
N THR A 127 -2.41 2.05 13.61
CA THR A 127 -2.24 1.67 12.20
C THR A 127 -1.13 2.49 11.55
N ALA A 128 -1.12 3.81 11.76
CA ALA A 128 -0.08 4.69 11.24
C ALA A 128 1.31 4.31 11.77
N ASN A 129 1.44 4.07 13.08
CA ASN A 129 2.69 3.59 13.67
C ASN A 129 3.10 2.23 13.09
N LYS A 130 2.15 1.31 12.90
CA LYS A 130 2.44 0.00 12.32
C LYS A 130 2.93 0.11 10.87
N VAL A 131 2.36 1.00 10.06
CA VAL A 131 2.82 1.27 8.68
C VAL A 131 4.27 1.76 8.68
N VAL A 132 4.64 2.67 9.59
CA VAL A 132 6.02 3.15 9.73
C VAL A 132 6.96 2.00 10.13
N GLU A 133 6.57 1.21 11.12
CA GLU A 133 7.34 0.05 11.59
C GLU A 133 7.58 -0.98 10.47
N VAL A 134 6.55 -1.28 9.68
CA VAL A 134 6.66 -2.18 8.52
C VAL A 134 7.60 -1.60 7.46
N TYR A 135 7.51 -0.31 7.18
CA TYR A 135 8.37 0.36 6.22
C TYR A 135 9.83 0.37 6.65
N GLN A 136 10.12 0.67 7.92
CA GLN A 136 11.47 0.62 8.47
C GLN A 136 12.06 -0.80 8.39
N ALA A 137 11.27 -1.82 8.73
CA ALA A 137 11.74 -3.21 8.76
C ALA A 137 11.90 -3.85 7.37
N THR A 138 11.05 -3.50 6.41
CA THR A 138 10.92 -4.25 5.14
C THR A 138 11.07 -3.39 3.88
N ARG A 139 11.15 -2.06 4.04
CA ARG A 139 11.05 -1.07 2.95
C ARG A 139 9.75 -1.21 2.13
N ARG A 140 8.67 -1.71 2.76
CA ARG A 140 7.35 -1.87 2.14
C ARG A 140 6.35 -0.85 2.65
N ILE A 141 5.49 -0.38 1.74
CA ILE A 141 4.38 0.53 2.05
C ILE A 141 3.08 -0.27 1.93
N VAL A 142 2.33 -0.41 3.02
CA VAL A 142 1.01 -1.06 3.03
C VAL A 142 -0.05 -0.03 2.62
N LEU A 143 -0.40 -0.01 1.33
CA LEU A 143 -1.19 1.08 0.76
C LEU A 143 -2.61 1.19 1.32
N ASP A 144 -3.25 0.04 1.52
CA ASP A 144 -4.64 -0.10 1.94
C ASP A 144 -4.80 -0.31 3.46
N ALA A 145 -3.77 0.06 4.26
CA ALA A 145 -3.76 -0.13 5.70
C ALA A 145 -4.92 0.58 6.44
N ALA A 146 -5.45 1.67 5.90
CA ALA A 146 -6.58 2.38 6.48
C ALA A 146 -7.92 1.64 6.32
N THR A 147 -7.98 0.62 5.46
CA THR A 147 -9.19 -0.18 5.28
C THR A 147 -9.53 -0.92 6.57
N ARG A 148 -10.76 -0.76 7.06
CA ARG A 148 -11.22 -1.39 8.29
C ARG A 148 -11.04 -2.91 8.22
N GLY A 149 -10.30 -3.45 9.18
CA GLY A 149 -10.05 -4.89 9.30
C GLY A 149 -8.73 -5.34 8.66
N ASN A 150 -8.01 -4.49 7.94
CA ASN A 150 -6.68 -4.82 7.39
C ASN A 150 -5.58 -4.78 8.46
N VAL A 151 -5.80 -4.03 9.54
CA VAL A 151 -4.91 -3.98 10.70
C VAL A 151 -5.70 -4.21 11.98
N LEU A 152 -5.21 -5.14 12.80
CA LEU A 152 -5.86 -5.57 14.03
C LEU A 152 -4.93 -5.33 15.23
N THR A 153 -5.51 -4.94 16.36
CA THR A 153 -4.80 -4.93 17.65
C THR A 153 -5.27 -6.11 18.49
N ARG A 154 -4.32 -6.91 18.97
CA ARG A 154 -4.54 -7.97 19.95
C ARG A 154 -4.85 -7.38 21.32
N LEU A 155 -6.00 -7.75 21.89
CA LEU A 155 -6.44 -7.21 23.18
C LEU A 155 -5.66 -7.77 24.36
N ASP A 156 -5.06 -8.95 24.20
CA ASP A 156 -4.25 -9.62 25.22
C ASP A 156 -2.82 -9.08 25.31
N THR A 157 -2.20 -8.74 24.17
CA THR A 157 -0.79 -8.29 24.10
C THR A 157 -0.61 -6.81 23.75
N GLY A 158 -1.64 -6.14 23.24
CA GLY A 158 -1.53 -4.80 22.65
C GLY A 158 -0.82 -4.78 21.28
N GLU A 159 -0.47 -5.94 20.75
CA GLU A 159 0.28 -6.07 19.52
C GLU A 159 -0.59 -5.69 18.29
N VAL A 160 -0.05 -4.84 17.42
CA VAL A 160 -0.70 -4.41 16.18
C VAL A 160 -0.18 -5.27 15.02
N ILE A 161 -1.09 -5.88 14.26
CA ILE A 161 -0.79 -6.86 13.21
C ILE A 161 -1.45 -6.44 11.90
N VAL A 162 -0.69 -6.50 10.80
CA VAL A 162 -1.21 -6.26 9.45
C VAL A 162 -1.71 -7.59 8.88
N VAL A 163 -3.02 -7.76 8.79
CA VAL A 163 -3.62 -9.02 8.32
C VAL A 163 -3.84 -9.06 6.82
N ASP A 164 -3.93 -7.90 6.16
CA ASP A 164 -3.90 -7.80 4.70
C ASP A 164 -2.58 -7.22 4.20
N VAL A 165 -1.80 -8.05 3.51
CA VAL A 165 -0.42 -7.76 3.11
C VAL A 165 -0.25 -7.68 1.59
N ASP A 166 -1.31 -7.93 0.82
CA ASP A 166 -1.22 -8.06 -0.63
C ASP A 166 -0.71 -6.76 -1.28
N LEU A 167 -1.18 -5.61 -0.78
CA LEU A 167 -0.77 -4.29 -1.26
C LEU A 167 0.39 -3.67 -0.46
N ALA A 168 1.21 -4.51 0.20
CA ALA A 168 2.50 -4.11 0.77
C ALA A 168 3.58 -4.01 -0.33
N LEU A 169 3.68 -2.84 -0.96
CA LEU A 169 4.53 -2.61 -2.13
C LEU A 169 5.97 -2.29 -1.73
N ASN A 170 6.94 -2.82 -2.48
CA ASN A 170 8.33 -2.36 -2.42
C ASN A 170 8.67 -1.62 -3.72
N LEU A 171 8.76 -0.29 -3.65
CA LEU A 171 8.90 0.60 -4.81
C LEU A 171 10.33 0.70 -5.36
N ARG A 172 11.24 -0.18 -4.94
CA ARG A 172 12.64 -0.19 -5.39
C ARG A 172 13.08 -1.53 -5.98
N ASN A 173 12.69 -2.62 -5.31
CA ASN A 173 13.29 -3.93 -5.55
C ASN A 173 12.27 -4.98 -6.03
N SER A 174 11.04 -4.59 -6.33
CA SER A 174 9.98 -5.52 -6.75
C SER A 174 9.36 -5.08 -8.07
N THR A 175 9.66 -5.81 -9.16
CA THR A 175 9.07 -5.58 -10.48
C THR A 175 7.55 -5.56 -10.44
N ALA A 176 6.91 -6.52 -9.75
CA ALA A 176 5.45 -6.54 -9.62
C ALA A 176 4.91 -5.29 -8.89
N SER A 177 5.62 -4.81 -7.87
CA SER A 177 5.22 -3.59 -7.15
C SER A 177 5.42 -2.34 -8.02
N LEU A 178 6.52 -2.27 -8.77
CA LEU A 178 6.81 -1.17 -9.70
C LEU A 178 5.77 -1.09 -10.81
N ASN A 179 5.47 -2.21 -11.48
CA ASN A 179 4.46 -2.27 -12.54
C ASN A 179 3.07 -1.88 -12.01
N PHE A 180 2.71 -2.34 -10.80
CA PHE A 180 1.46 -1.93 -10.19
C PHE A 180 1.43 -0.42 -9.89
N ALA A 181 2.58 0.15 -9.50
CA ALA A 181 2.70 1.55 -9.11
C ALA A 181 2.69 2.54 -10.29
N GLU A 182 2.86 2.09 -11.53
CA GLU A 182 2.82 2.98 -12.72
C GLU A 182 1.53 3.81 -12.80
N ASN A 183 0.41 3.22 -12.41
CA ASN A 183 -0.91 3.89 -12.36
C ASN A 183 -1.43 4.01 -10.91
N LEU A 184 -0.53 4.14 -9.92
CA LEU A 184 -0.89 4.11 -8.51
C LEU A 184 -1.94 5.17 -8.15
N HIS A 185 -1.78 6.38 -8.69
CA HIS A 185 -2.68 7.49 -8.43
C HIS A 185 -4.12 7.16 -8.85
N GLU A 186 -4.30 6.64 -10.06
CA GLU A 186 -5.60 6.27 -10.61
C GLU A 186 -6.22 5.11 -9.84
N ARG A 187 -5.44 4.05 -9.57
CA ARG A 187 -5.89 2.85 -8.85
C ARG A 187 -6.43 3.17 -7.45
N PHE A 188 -5.84 4.15 -6.78
CA PHE A 188 -6.18 4.51 -5.41
C PHE A 188 -6.95 5.83 -5.30
N GLN A 189 -7.34 6.47 -6.40
CA GLN A 189 -8.05 7.74 -6.37
C GLN A 189 -9.30 7.69 -5.48
N ASN A 190 -10.09 6.62 -5.58
CA ASN A 190 -11.28 6.43 -4.74
C ASN A 190 -10.92 6.24 -3.27
N TYR A 191 -9.91 5.42 -2.97
CA TYR A 191 -9.44 5.17 -1.61
C TYR A 191 -8.92 6.46 -0.95
N TRP A 192 -8.17 7.27 -1.70
CA TRP A 192 -7.64 8.55 -1.25
C TRP A 192 -8.71 9.59 -0.95
N ASN A 193 -9.82 9.55 -1.68
CA ASN A 193 -10.90 10.51 -1.58
C ASN A 193 -12.12 9.96 -0.79
N ASP A 194 -12.00 8.77 -0.21
CA ASP A 194 -13.07 8.16 0.58
C ASP A 194 -13.33 8.99 1.85
N LEU A 195 -14.57 9.48 2.01
CA LEU A 195 -14.94 10.38 3.09
C LEU A 195 -14.86 9.71 4.47
N ASP A 196 -15.18 8.42 4.57
CA ASP A 196 -15.16 7.69 5.83
C ASP A 196 -13.71 7.43 6.26
N LEU A 197 -12.84 7.03 5.33
CA LEU A 197 -11.41 6.86 5.61
C LEU A 197 -10.74 8.18 5.97
N ASN A 198 -11.02 9.27 5.26
CA ASN A 198 -10.46 10.59 5.60
C ASN A 198 -10.92 11.09 6.97
N LYS A 199 -12.11 10.68 7.42
CA LYS A 199 -12.63 11.01 8.75
C LYS A 199 -12.01 10.14 9.85
N ASN A 200 -11.93 8.83 9.62
CA ASN A 200 -11.62 7.85 10.65
C ASN A 200 -10.15 7.45 10.70
N MET A 201 -9.42 7.58 9.59
CA MET A 201 -8.02 7.14 9.43
C MET A 201 -7.09 8.22 8.81
N PRO A 202 -7.21 9.51 9.19
CA PRO A 202 -6.45 10.59 8.54
C PRO A 202 -4.93 10.45 8.68
N ASN A 203 -4.43 9.98 9.82
CA ASN A 203 -2.99 9.84 10.05
C ASN A 203 -2.40 8.73 9.18
N THR A 204 -3.09 7.58 9.10
CA THR A 204 -2.67 6.45 8.28
C THR A 204 -2.60 6.86 6.81
N LEU A 205 -3.65 7.50 6.28
CA LEU A 205 -3.66 7.97 4.89
C LEU A 205 -2.53 8.96 4.60
N GLU A 206 -2.31 9.91 5.53
CA GLU A 206 -1.27 10.93 5.37
C GLU A 206 0.14 10.33 5.38
N VAL A 207 0.43 9.43 6.32
CA VAL A 207 1.73 8.75 6.42
C VAL A 207 1.98 7.87 5.21
N THR A 208 1.00 7.10 4.76
CA THR A 208 1.14 6.27 3.55
C THR A 208 1.49 7.11 2.33
N ARG A 209 0.85 8.26 2.13
CA ARG A 209 1.19 9.21 1.05
C ARG A 209 2.58 9.80 1.22
N ASN A 210 2.97 10.13 2.44
CA ASN A 210 4.29 10.70 2.72
C ASN A 210 5.43 9.69 2.55
N LEU A 211 5.18 8.39 2.76
CA LEU A 211 6.13 7.32 2.45
C LEU A 211 6.32 7.15 0.94
N ILE A 212 5.25 7.26 0.14
CA ILE A 212 5.36 7.27 -1.33
C ILE A 212 6.21 8.47 -1.77
N PHE A 213 5.90 9.66 -1.27
CA PHE A 213 6.68 10.86 -1.54
C PHE A 213 8.15 10.72 -1.12
N LEU A 214 8.44 10.09 0.02
CA LEU A 214 9.80 9.82 0.48
C LEU A 214 10.57 8.95 -0.53
N GLU A 215 9.96 7.87 -1.04
CA GLU A 215 10.55 7.01 -2.08
C GLU A 215 10.75 7.74 -3.41
N GLU A 216 9.85 8.65 -3.78
CA GLU A 216 10.00 9.42 -5.02
C GLU A 216 11.14 10.43 -4.94
N GLN A 217 11.39 11.00 -3.76
CA GLN A 217 12.32 12.13 -3.60
C GLN A 217 13.72 11.74 -3.16
N LEU A 218 13.88 10.67 -2.36
CA LEU A 218 15.18 10.30 -1.78
C LEU A 218 15.72 9.00 -2.36
N PRO A 219 17.02 8.92 -2.71
CA PRO A 219 17.70 7.67 -3.07
C PRO A 219 17.61 6.62 -1.94
N SER A 220 17.57 5.33 -2.31
CA SER A 220 17.48 4.23 -1.34
C SER A 220 18.54 4.32 -0.23
N ARG A 221 19.80 4.63 -0.59
CA ARG A 221 20.90 4.76 0.36
C ARG A 221 20.60 5.80 1.45
N ASP A 222 20.01 6.94 1.08
CA ASP A 222 19.72 8.00 2.03
C ASP A 222 18.57 7.57 2.96
N ILE A 223 17.56 6.88 2.44
CA ILE A 223 16.47 6.35 3.26
C ILE A 223 16.97 5.27 4.23
N ASP A 224 17.88 4.40 3.79
CA ASP A 224 18.47 3.36 4.64
C ASP A 224 19.26 3.98 5.80
N VAL A 225 19.98 5.09 5.57
CA VAL A 225 20.63 5.88 6.64
C VAL A 225 19.58 6.44 7.60
N LEU A 226 18.51 7.05 7.10
CA LEU A 226 17.43 7.59 7.94
C LEU A 226 16.75 6.51 8.80
N ILE A 227 16.63 5.28 8.28
CA ILE A 227 16.10 4.13 9.04
C ILE A 227 17.09 3.70 10.11
N TYR A 228 18.35 3.51 9.75
CA TYR A 228 19.40 3.07 10.66
C TYR A 228 19.60 4.04 11.85
N GLU A 229 19.51 5.34 11.57
CA GLU A 229 19.62 6.41 12.57
C GLU A 229 18.29 6.71 13.29
N ASN A 230 17.23 5.94 13.01
CA ASN A 230 15.90 6.06 13.61
C ASN A 230 15.27 7.47 13.44
N HIS A 231 15.51 8.10 12.29
CA HIS A 231 14.91 9.39 11.94
C HIS A 231 13.50 9.27 11.32
N LEU A 232 13.13 8.09 10.82
CA LEU A 232 11.81 7.82 10.26
C LEU A 232 10.76 7.52 11.34
N THR A 233 10.36 8.54 12.09
CA THR A 233 9.26 8.44 13.06
C THR A 233 7.92 8.85 12.45
N LEU A 234 6.80 8.47 13.07
CA LEU A 234 5.46 8.93 12.70
C LEU A 234 5.39 10.47 12.62
N THR A 235 5.92 11.16 13.63
CA THR A 235 5.92 12.62 13.70
C THR A 235 6.73 13.26 12.57
N THR A 236 7.93 12.74 12.28
CA THR A 236 8.76 13.23 11.17
C THR A 236 8.08 12.99 9.83
N LEU A 237 7.50 11.80 9.60
CA LEU A 237 6.80 11.49 8.36
C LEU A 237 5.56 12.37 8.16
N LYS A 238 4.79 12.66 9.21
CA LYS A 238 3.66 13.62 9.13
C LYS A 238 4.12 15.03 8.77
N SER A 239 5.34 15.43 9.10
CA SER A 239 5.86 16.76 8.72
C SER A 239 6.09 16.90 7.20
N LEU A 240 6.21 15.79 6.46
CA LEU A 240 6.39 15.82 5.01
C LEU A 240 5.13 16.27 4.25
N SER A 241 3.97 16.25 4.90
CA SER A 241 2.69 16.62 4.29
C SER A 241 2.71 17.97 3.63
N TRP A 242 3.35 18.96 4.28
CA TRP A 242 3.43 20.30 3.76
C TRP A 242 4.26 20.33 2.48
N LEU A 243 5.44 19.69 2.47
CA LEU A 243 6.32 19.62 1.30
C LEU A 243 5.60 18.95 0.13
N ARG A 244 4.95 17.81 0.39
CA ARG A 244 4.20 17.05 -0.62
C ARG A 244 3.06 17.87 -1.23
N ARG A 245 2.24 18.54 -0.42
CA ARG A 245 1.09 19.34 -0.90
C ARG A 245 1.51 20.58 -1.71
N HIS A 246 2.70 21.13 -1.42
CA HIS A 246 3.24 22.30 -2.11
C HIS A 246 4.26 21.95 -3.20
N ASN A 247 4.39 20.66 -3.55
CA ASN A 247 5.35 20.15 -4.53
C ASN A 247 6.79 20.66 -4.28
N LYS A 248 7.19 20.73 -3.01
CA LYS A 248 8.53 21.16 -2.61
C LYS A 248 9.49 19.97 -2.60
N PRO A 249 10.70 20.10 -3.15
CA PRO A 249 11.65 18.99 -3.21
C PRO A 249 12.13 18.61 -1.80
N LEU A 250 12.18 17.30 -1.55
CA LEU A 250 12.77 16.78 -0.32
C LEU A 250 14.23 16.41 -0.57
N THR A 251 15.10 16.81 0.34
CA THR A 251 16.52 16.40 0.35
C THR A 251 16.87 15.75 1.68
N PRO A 252 17.92 14.92 1.77
CA PRO A 252 18.30 14.29 3.03
C PRO A 252 18.59 15.32 4.13
N GLY A 253 19.28 16.41 3.78
CA GLY A 253 19.57 17.49 4.73
C GLY A 253 18.33 18.25 5.20
N LEU A 254 17.32 18.42 4.34
CA LEU A 254 16.04 19.00 4.75
C LEU A 254 15.28 18.04 5.68
N PHE A 255 15.25 16.75 5.35
CA PHE A 255 14.62 15.73 6.20
C PHE A 255 15.22 15.72 7.60
N LEU A 256 16.56 15.70 7.71
CA LEU A 256 17.25 15.71 9.01
C LEU A 256 16.91 16.95 9.83
N LYS A 257 16.84 18.14 9.21
CA LYS A 257 16.40 19.36 9.91
C LYS A 257 14.98 19.24 10.44
N LEU A 258 14.05 18.72 9.64
CA LEU A 258 12.68 18.48 10.09
C LEU A 258 12.64 17.49 11.26
N SER A 259 13.43 16.42 11.18
CA SER A 259 13.57 15.45 12.27
C SER A 259 14.09 16.10 13.56
N THR A 260 15.14 16.92 13.48
CA THR A 260 15.71 17.62 14.65
C THR A 260 14.70 18.58 15.28
N LEU A 261 13.99 19.35 14.46
CA LEU A 261 12.95 20.27 14.96
C LEU A 261 11.83 19.51 15.69
N ARG A 262 11.40 18.36 15.15
CA ARG A 262 10.37 17.52 15.81
C ARG A 262 10.87 16.84 17.07
N GLN A 263 12.13 16.40 17.11
CA GLN A 263 12.73 15.86 18.35
C GLN A 263 12.86 16.92 19.45
N ALA A 264 12.99 18.19 19.06
CA ALA A 264 12.98 19.33 19.97
C ALA A 264 11.55 19.83 20.32
N ASP A 265 10.51 19.10 19.92
CA ASP A 265 9.09 19.47 20.09
C ASP A 265 8.73 20.86 19.52
N ILE A 266 9.42 21.27 18.44
CA ILE A 266 9.16 22.53 17.77
C ILE A 266 8.07 22.32 16.72
N GLU A 267 6.99 23.09 16.85
CA GLU A 267 5.95 23.16 15.83
C GLU A 267 6.50 23.83 14.56
N ILE A 268 6.37 23.14 13.42
CA ILE A 268 6.85 23.64 12.13
C ILE A 268 5.68 24.32 11.42
N SER A 269 5.66 25.66 11.48
CA SER A 269 4.71 26.50 10.76
C SER A 269 5.04 26.59 9.27
N ASP A 270 4.07 27.04 8.46
CA ASP A 270 4.25 27.26 7.02
C ASP A 270 5.42 28.22 6.73
N ILE A 271 5.55 29.31 7.50
CA ILE A 271 6.65 30.27 7.37
C ILE A 271 8.00 29.60 7.62
N LEU A 272 8.07 28.70 8.61
CA LEU A 272 9.29 27.96 8.90
C LEU A 272 9.61 26.97 7.77
N PHE A 273 8.60 26.28 7.22
CA PHE A 273 8.79 25.42 6.05
C PHE A 273 9.31 26.21 4.83
N GLU A 274 8.71 27.35 4.52
CA GLU A 274 9.15 28.23 3.44
C GLU A 274 10.61 28.64 3.65
N SER A 275 10.94 29.13 4.84
CA SER A 275 12.31 29.53 5.20
C SER A 275 13.32 28.39 5.03
N LEU A 276 12.98 27.19 5.52
CA LEU A 276 13.85 26.01 5.40
C LEU A 276 14.07 25.59 3.94
N THR A 277 13.03 25.67 3.11
CA THR A 277 13.09 25.30 1.69
C THR A 277 13.88 26.32 0.88
N SER A 278 13.67 27.63 1.08
CA SER A 278 14.42 28.70 0.40
C SER A 278 15.91 28.61 0.66
N ILE A 279 16.32 28.39 1.92
CA ILE A 279 17.73 28.19 2.28
C ILE A 279 18.34 26.97 1.55
N ASN A 280 17.54 25.92 1.34
CA ASN A 280 18.01 24.72 0.65
C ASN A 280 18.16 24.95 -0.86
N GLU A 281 17.21 25.66 -1.48
CA GLU A 281 17.25 26.03 -2.89
C GLU A 281 18.44 26.93 -3.22
N GLU A 282 18.74 27.91 -2.36
CA GLU A 282 19.92 28.78 -2.51
C GLU A 282 21.22 27.99 -2.47
N LYS A 283 21.34 27.03 -1.54
CA LYS A 283 22.51 26.14 -1.45
C LYS A 283 22.68 25.27 -2.69
N GLN A 284 21.59 24.80 -3.29
CA GLN A 284 21.65 24.02 -4.53
C GLN A 284 22.07 24.89 -5.73
N LYS A 285 21.48 26.08 -5.88
CA LYS A 285 21.84 27.04 -6.94
C LYS A 285 23.31 27.48 -6.86
N GLY A 286 23.86 27.64 -5.65
CA GLY A 286 25.28 27.95 -5.45
C GLY A 286 26.20 26.84 -5.98
N LYS A 287 25.91 25.58 -5.64
CA LYS A 287 26.71 24.42 -6.09
C LYS A 287 26.70 24.21 -7.60
N GLU A 288 25.58 24.49 -8.27
CA GLU A 288 25.51 24.41 -9.74
C GLU A 288 26.37 25.47 -10.42
N LYS A 289 26.46 26.68 -9.85
CA LYS A 289 27.32 27.75 -10.37
C LYS A 289 28.81 27.40 -10.21
N GLU A 290 29.20 26.83 -9.07
CA GLU A 290 30.59 26.38 -8.84
C GLU A 290 31.00 25.22 -9.76
N LYS A 291 30.10 24.27 -10.03
CA LYS A 291 30.36 23.21 -11.02
C LYS A 291 30.54 23.77 -12.43
N LYS A 292 29.87 24.87 -12.78
CA LYS A 292 30.03 25.55 -14.07
C LYS A 292 31.27 26.45 -14.14
N SER A 293 31.82 26.90 -13.01
CA SER A 293 33.04 27.71 -12.99
C SER A 293 34.34 26.91 -12.83
N GLY A 294 34.26 25.63 -12.42
CA GLY A 294 35.43 24.75 -12.23
C GLY A 294 35.59 23.65 -13.29
N ALA A 295 34.65 23.50 -14.22
CA ALA A 295 34.73 22.50 -15.28
C ALA A 295 35.51 23.05 -16.49
N TYR A 296 36.82 22.78 -16.53
CA TYR A 296 37.54 22.77 -17.79
C TYR A 296 36.87 21.77 -18.75
N PRO A 297 36.61 22.12 -20.02
CA PRO A 297 35.98 21.24 -20.98
C PRO A 297 37.03 20.24 -21.46
N PHE A 298 37.21 19.16 -20.71
CA PHE A 298 38.04 18.03 -21.13
C PHE A 298 37.16 16.78 -21.03
N PHE A 299 36.79 16.24 -22.20
CA PHE A 299 35.86 15.12 -22.46
C PHE A 299 34.37 15.43 -22.60
N MET A 300 34.01 15.98 -23.76
CA MET A 300 32.75 15.68 -24.45
C MET A 300 32.98 15.80 -25.96
N HIS A 301 33.67 14.82 -26.55
CA HIS A 301 33.57 14.55 -28.00
C HIS A 301 33.52 13.03 -28.21
N ALA A 302 32.62 12.63 -29.12
CA ALA A 302 32.38 11.29 -29.68
C ALA A 302 31.17 10.54 -29.11
N ASN A 303 29.97 10.91 -29.61
CA ASN A 303 29.04 9.97 -30.25
C ASN A 303 27.77 10.70 -30.70
N GLN A 304 27.91 11.46 -31.80
CA GLN A 304 26.79 11.83 -32.66
C GLN A 304 27.24 11.63 -34.11
N ALA A 305 27.23 10.37 -34.54
CA ALA A 305 27.30 9.98 -35.95
C ALA A 305 26.86 8.52 -36.09
N ALA A 306 25.54 8.25 -36.07
CA ALA A 306 24.94 7.04 -36.64
C ALA A 306 23.40 7.08 -36.62
N ILE A 307 22.78 8.13 -37.17
CA ILE A 307 21.39 8.06 -37.65
C ILE A 307 21.29 8.93 -38.90
N GLN A 308 21.84 8.47 -40.03
CA GLN A 308 21.36 8.82 -41.37
C GLN A 308 21.69 7.64 -42.31
N ASN A 309 20.73 7.34 -43.19
CA ASN A 309 20.72 6.36 -44.27
C ASN A 309 20.22 4.95 -43.93
N GLU A 310 18.90 4.75 -44.00
CA GLU A 310 18.32 3.70 -44.86
C GLU A 310 17.01 4.23 -45.46
N GLN A 311 17.10 4.78 -46.67
CA GLN A 311 16.00 4.96 -47.60
C GLN A 311 16.35 4.23 -48.90
N GLY A 312 15.42 3.39 -49.39
CA GLY A 312 15.41 2.77 -50.71
C GLY A 312 16.01 1.36 -50.77
N ASN A 313 15.45 0.39 -51.47
CA ASN A 313 14.23 0.24 -52.27
C ASN A 313 14.09 -1.31 -52.55
N PRO A 314 13.20 -1.84 -53.41
CA PRO A 314 12.51 -3.11 -53.19
C PRO A 314 13.03 -4.24 -54.12
N GLU A 315 12.29 -5.35 -54.13
CA GLU A 315 12.32 -6.46 -55.09
C GLU A 315 13.51 -7.42 -55.03
N THR A 316 13.24 -8.65 -54.59
CA THR A 316 13.55 -9.81 -55.45
C THR A 316 12.66 -11.02 -55.11
N LYS A 317 12.07 -11.56 -56.18
CA LYS A 317 11.46 -12.89 -56.28
C LYS A 317 12.45 -13.98 -55.84
N LEU A 318 11.97 -15.07 -55.24
CA LEU A 318 12.09 -16.43 -55.80
C LEU A 318 11.50 -17.49 -54.85
N ALA A 319 10.93 -18.50 -55.48
CA ALA A 319 10.22 -19.63 -54.91
C ALA A 319 11.14 -20.65 -54.21
N CYS A 320 10.58 -21.34 -53.23
CA CYS A 320 10.42 -22.81 -53.15
C CYS A 320 9.38 -23.12 -52.09
#